data_AF-A0AAD9QXK9-F1
#
_entry.id   AF-A0AAD9QXK9-F1
#
_cell.length_a   1.000
_cell.length_b   1.000
_cell.length_c   1.000
_cell.angle_alpha   90.00
_cell.angle_beta   90.00
_cell.angle_gamma   90.00
#
_symmetry.space_group_name_H-M   'P 1'
#
loop_
_entity.id
_entity.type
_entity.pdbx_description
1 polymer ?
#
loop_
_entity_poly.entity_id
_entity_poly.type
_entity_poly.pdbx_seq_one_letter_code
_entity_poly.pdbx_strand_id
1 'polypeptide(L)'
;MGSFFSSLFSSLFGQKELRILILGLDGAGKTTILYRLQVGEVVTTIPRQTSIRPYWRCYYSNTDAIIYVVDSVDKERIGISKQELIAMLEDMEGAMSASEVSNALGLAALKSRTWSIFKTSATKGEGLDEAMEWLVDSLKSRQ
;
A
#
# COMPACT_ATOMS: atom_id res chain seq x y z
N MET A 1 2.70 20.25 -11.37
CA MET A 1 2.33 18.92 -10.81
C MET A 1 2.33 18.89 -9.28
N GLY A 2 3.23 19.58 -8.57
CA GLY A 2 3.22 19.61 -7.08
C GLY A 2 2.04 20.31 -6.39
N SER A 3 1.16 20.99 -7.14
CA SER A 3 -0.01 21.70 -6.59
C SER A 3 -1.30 20.86 -6.54
N PHE A 4 -1.34 19.73 -7.27
CA PHE A 4 -2.55 18.90 -7.37
C PHE A 4 -2.67 17.97 -6.16
N PHE A 5 -1.64 17.17 -5.90
CA PHE A 5 -1.58 16.31 -4.71
C PHE A 5 -1.70 17.09 -3.41
N SER A 6 -1.00 18.22 -3.28
CA SER A 6 -1.09 19.06 -2.07
C SER A 6 -2.52 19.52 -1.79
N SER A 7 -3.30 19.81 -2.84
CA SER A 7 -4.70 20.24 -2.73
C SER A 7 -5.67 19.07 -2.47
N LEU A 8 -5.41 17.94 -3.13
CA LEU A 8 -6.17 16.69 -2.93
C LEU A 8 -6.07 16.20 -1.48
N PHE A 9 -4.85 16.27 -0.95
CA PHE A 9 -4.52 15.85 0.39
C PHE A 9 -4.84 16.91 1.43
N SER A 10 -4.71 18.21 1.17
CA SER A 10 -5.11 19.25 2.14
C SER A 10 -6.61 19.21 2.43
N SER A 11 -7.44 18.83 1.45
CA SER A 11 -8.86 18.56 1.65
C SER A 11 -9.15 17.43 2.64
N LEU A 12 -8.20 16.52 2.87
CA LEU A 12 -8.27 15.44 3.86
C LEU A 12 -7.57 15.80 5.18
N PHE A 13 -6.43 16.48 5.10
CA PHE A 13 -5.51 16.71 6.22
C PHE A 13 -5.97 17.82 7.18
N GLY A 14 -7.05 18.53 6.89
CA GLY A 14 -7.59 19.58 7.77
C GLY A 14 -8.16 19.11 9.11
N GLN A 15 -8.35 17.80 9.32
CA GLN A 15 -9.03 17.26 10.53
C GLN A 15 -8.30 16.08 11.21
N LYS A 16 -7.37 15.36 10.54
CA LYS A 16 -6.70 14.18 11.13
C LYS A 16 -5.36 13.85 10.44
N GLU A 17 -4.35 13.45 11.22
CA GLU A 17 -3.12 12.85 10.68
C GLU A 17 -3.44 11.49 10.05
N LEU A 18 -3.18 11.34 8.75
CA LEU A 18 -3.31 10.06 8.05
C LEU A 18 -1.97 9.35 8.00
N ARG A 19 -1.97 8.05 8.28
CA ARG A 19 -0.78 7.21 8.11
C ARG A 19 -0.98 6.23 6.97
N ILE A 20 -0.20 6.43 5.91
CA ILE A 20 -0.18 5.56 4.73
C ILE A 20 1.12 4.76 4.73
N LEU A 21 1.02 3.44 4.61
CA LEU A 21 2.17 2.55 4.55
C LEU A 21 2.41 2.06 3.12
N ILE A 22 3.58 2.38 2.55
CA ILE A 22 3.98 1.95 1.20
C ILE A 22 4.85 0.70 1.29
N LEU A 23 4.43 -0.38 0.61
CA LEU A 23 4.99 -1.73 0.72
C LEU A 23 5.22 -2.34 -0.66
N GLY A 24 5.98 -3.45 -0.73
CA GLY A 24 6.34 -4.12 -1.97
C GLY A 24 7.77 -4.64 -1.98
N LEU A 25 8.10 -5.47 -2.96
CA LEU A 25 9.45 -6.04 -3.13
C LEU A 25 10.50 -4.96 -3.44
N ASP A 26 11.77 -5.28 -3.17
CA ASP A 26 12.90 -4.47 -3.59
C ASP A 26 12.87 -4.25 -5.12
N GLY A 27 13.25 -3.05 -5.56
CA GLY A 27 13.17 -2.68 -6.97
C GLY A 27 11.76 -2.36 -7.50
N ALA A 28 10.68 -2.64 -6.75
CA ALA A 28 9.31 -2.43 -7.26
C ALA A 28 8.91 -0.99 -7.59
N GLY A 29 9.72 0.01 -7.23
CA GLY A 29 9.44 1.43 -7.53
C GLY A 29 8.81 2.24 -6.39
N LYS A 30 8.78 1.71 -5.16
CA LYS A 30 8.27 2.42 -3.95
C LYS A 30 8.91 3.79 -3.74
N THR A 31 10.25 3.85 -3.78
CA THR A 31 11.02 5.09 -3.62
C THR A 31 10.72 6.07 -4.74
N THR A 32 10.54 5.58 -5.96
CA THR A 32 10.18 6.40 -7.13
C THR A 32 8.79 7.03 -6.96
N ILE A 33 7.81 6.25 -6.50
CA ILE A 33 6.45 6.74 -6.20
C ILE A 33 6.52 7.82 -5.12
N LEU A 34 7.28 7.60 -4.06
CA LEU A 34 7.44 8.54 -2.96
C LEU A 34 8.03 9.88 -3.41
N TYR A 35 9.11 9.85 -4.21
CA TYR A 35 9.68 11.07 -4.79
C TYR A 35 8.70 11.79 -5.71
N ARG A 36 7.87 11.05 -6.44
CA ARG A 36 6.85 11.59 -7.34
C ARG A 36 5.70 12.26 -6.60
N LEU A 37 5.29 11.69 -5.48
CA LEU A 37 4.17 12.21 -4.72
C LEU A 37 4.49 13.55 -4.05
N GLN A 38 5.78 13.91 -3.87
CA GLN A 38 6.26 15.15 -3.24
C GLN A 38 5.30 15.66 -2.15
N VAL A 39 4.80 14.74 -1.31
CA VAL A 39 3.98 15.11 -0.17
C VAL A 39 4.94 15.87 0.73
N GLY A 40 4.58 17.09 1.14
CA GLY A 40 5.43 17.99 1.91
C GLY A 40 5.87 17.49 3.29
N GLU A 41 5.82 16.18 3.54
CA GLU A 41 6.23 15.50 4.76
C GLU A 41 7.28 14.41 4.51
N VAL A 42 8.09 14.19 5.54
CA VAL A 42 9.17 13.22 5.58
C VAL A 42 8.59 11.81 5.52
N VAL A 43 8.59 11.20 4.34
CA VAL A 43 8.25 9.79 4.23
C VAL A 43 9.45 8.95 4.68
N THR A 44 9.30 8.27 5.80
CA THR A 44 10.32 7.34 6.30
C THR A 44 10.34 6.11 5.41
N THR A 45 11.36 5.99 4.55
CA THR A 45 11.63 4.74 3.84
C THR A 45 12.47 3.84 4.73
N ILE A 46 11.92 2.70 5.10
CA ILE A 46 12.71 1.65 5.75
C ILE A 46 13.13 0.68 4.64
N PRO A 47 14.43 0.59 4.29
CA PRO A 47 14.91 -0.45 3.39
C PRO A 47 14.60 -1.80 4.04
N ARG A 48 13.78 -2.60 3.36
CA ARG A 48 13.36 -3.90 3.88
C ARG A 48 14.48 -4.91 3.67
N GLN A 49 15.26 -5.16 4.71
CA GLN A 49 15.85 -6.48 4.91
C GLN A 49 14.73 -7.45 5.32
N THR A 50 14.67 -8.59 4.65
CA THR A 50 13.71 -9.70 4.86
C THR A 50 13.65 -10.18 6.32
N SER A 51 14.67 -9.88 7.12
CA SER A 51 14.83 -10.27 8.52
C SER A 51 13.95 -9.50 9.53
N ILE A 52 13.24 -8.44 9.13
CA ILE A 52 12.59 -7.49 10.06
C ILE A 52 11.07 -7.75 10.21
N ARG A 53 10.52 -8.81 9.58
CA ARG A 53 9.09 -9.17 9.67
C ARG A 53 8.47 -9.11 11.09
N PRO A 54 9.14 -9.57 12.17
CA PRO A 54 8.59 -9.48 13.54
C PRO A 54 8.29 -8.05 14.01
N TYR A 55 9.02 -7.06 13.49
CA TYR A 55 8.85 -5.66 13.84
C TYR A 55 7.79 -4.95 13.00
N TRP A 56 7.26 -5.54 11.93
CA TRP A 56 6.28 -4.84 11.08
C TRP A 56 4.97 -4.53 11.78
N ARG A 57 4.64 -5.30 12.82
CA ARG A 57 3.45 -5.09 13.67
C ARG A 57 3.41 -3.70 14.31
N CYS A 58 4.58 -3.09 14.61
CA CYS A 58 4.60 -1.74 15.17
C CYS A 58 4.26 -0.65 14.15
N TYR A 59 4.39 -0.92 12.84
CA TYR A 59 4.02 0.01 11.77
C TYR A 59 2.57 -0.11 11.34
N TYR A 60 1.94 -1.29 11.51
CA TYR A 60 0.53 -1.48 11.16
C TYR A 60 -0.42 -0.73 12.10
N SER A 61 0.00 -0.50 13.33
CA SER A 61 -0.80 0.24 14.31
C SER A 61 -1.02 1.68 13.82
N ASN A 62 -2.29 2.11 13.82
CA ASN A 62 -2.71 3.42 13.33
C ASN A 62 -2.45 3.68 11.84
N THR A 63 -2.25 2.65 11.01
CA THR A 63 -2.21 2.82 9.54
C THR A 63 -3.64 2.89 8.98
N ASP A 64 -3.97 3.98 8.30
CA ASP A 64 -5.29 4.18 7.67
C ASP A 64 -5.38 3.49 6.30
N ALA A 65 -4.25 3.41 5.58
CA ALA A 65 -4.19 2.76 4.27
C ALA A 65 -2.82 2.15 3.95
N ILE A 66 -2.84 1.15 3.07
CA ILE A 66 -1.65 0.52 2.52
C ILE A 66 -1.61 0.72 1.01
N ILE A 67 -0.46 1.13 0.50
CA ILE A 67 -0.13 1.11 -0.92
C ILE A 67 0.85 -0.03 -1.15
N TYR A 68 0.42 -1.08 -1.85
CA TYR A 68 1.29 -2.19 -2.21
C TYR A 68 1.77 -2.06 -3.66
N VAL A 69 3.08 -1.98 -3.86
CA VAL A 69 3.72 -1.72 -5.15
C VAL A 69 4.29 -3.02 -5.71
N VAL A 70 3.91 -3.35 -6.95
CA VAL A 70 4.36 -4.54 -7.68
C VAL A 70 5.05 -4.11 -8.95
N ASP A 71 6.25 -4.66 -9.20
CA ASP A 71 6.89 -4.53 -10.51
C ASP A 71 6.19 -5.46 -11.51
N SER A 72 5.52 -4.88 -12.49
CA SER A 72 4.84 -5.63 -13.55
C SER A 72 5.79 -6.24 -14.59
N VAL A 73 7.04 -5.77 -14.65
CA VAL A 73 8.07 -6.31 -15.54
C VAL A 73 8.68 -7.59 -14.97
N ASP A 74 8.77 -7.68 -13.64
CA ASP A 74 9.37 -8.80 -12.93
C ASP A 74 8.38 -9.96 -12.72
N LYS A 75 8.20 -10.76 -13.77
CA LYS A 75 7.31 -11.93 -13.76
C LYS A 75 7.80 -13.04 -12.83
N GLU A 76 9.11 -13.15 -12.61
CA GLU A 76 9.69 -14.22 -11.78
C GLU A 76 9.36 -13.98 -10.31
N ARG A 77 9.45 -12.73 -9.85
CA ARG A 77 9.18 -12.37 -8.46
C ARG A 77 7.71 -12.08 -8.16
N ILE A 78 6.81 -12.17 -9.14
CA ILE A 78 5.36 -11.94 -8.90
C ILE A 78 4.78 -12.95 -7.89
N GLY A 79 5.25 -14.20 -7.93
CA GLY A 79 4.85 -15.24 -6.97
C GLY A 79 5.32 -14.92 -5.56
N ILE A 80 6.57 -14.44 -5.42
CA ILE A 80 7.14 -13.99 -4.15
C ILE A 80 6.38 -12.78 -3.61
N SER A 81 6.08 -11.81 -4.48
CA SER A 81 5.32 -10.61 -4.14
C SER A 81 3.93 -10.96 -3.60
N LYS A 82 3.25 -11.92 -4.24
CA LYS A 82 1.96 -12.42 -3.75
C LYS A 82 2.09 -13.06 -2.36
N GLN A 83 3.09 -13.91 -2.15
CA GLN A 83 3.30 -14.56 -0.85
C GLN A 83 3.64 -13.56 0.26
N GLU A 84 4.45 -12.55 -0.03
CA GLU A 84 4.74 -11.46 0.90
C GLU A 84 3.47 -10.67 1.25
N LEU A 85 2.67 -10.28 0.26
CA LEU A 85 1.41 -9.57 0.50
C LEU A 85 0.45 -10.39 1.36
N ILE A 86 0.27 -11.68 1.06
CA ILE A 86 -0.61 -12.57 1.83
C ILE A 86 -0.11 -12.67 3.27
N ALA A 87 1.18 -12.96 3.48
CA ALA A 87 1.74 -13.06 4.82
C ALA A 87 1.61 -11.75 5.61
N MET A 88 1.75 -10.60 4.95
CA MET A 88 1.52 -9.30 5.58
C MET A 88 0.07 -9.09 6.00
N LEU A 89 -0.89 -9.47 5.15
CA LEU A 89 -2.31 -9.36 5.46
C LEU A 89 -2.71 -10.30 6.61
N GLU A 90 -2.17 -11.52 6.61
CA GLU A 90 -2.32 -12.48 7.71
C GLU A 90 -1.71 -11.97 9.02
N ASP A 91 -0.58 -11.28 8.98
CA ASP A 91 0.04 -10.69 10.18
C ASP A 91 -0.71 -9.44 10.70
N MET A 92 -1.51 -8.79 9.85
CA MET A 92 -2.32 -7.61 10.20
C MET A 92 -3.67 -7.96 10.84
N GLU A 93 -4.23 -9.12 10.54
CA GLU A 93 -5.43 -9.64 11.19
C GLU A 93 -5.01 -10.59 12.29
N GLY A 94 -5.33 -10.28 13.54
CA GLY A 94 -5.04 -11.16 14.66
C GLY A 94 -5.66 -12.56 14.47
N ALA A 95 -4.86 -13.49 13.93
CA ALA A 95 -4.96 -14.94 13.85
C ALA A 95 -6.18 -15.59 13.15
N MET A 96 -5.93 -16.28 12.02
CA MET A 96 -6.60 -17.53 11.58
C MET A 96 -5.61 -18.42 10.79
N SER A 97 -5.83 -19.74 10.75
CA SER A 97 -4.81 -20.75 10.44
C SER A 97 -4.73 -21.18 8.96
N ALA A 98 -3.57 -21.67 8.53
CA ALA A 98 -3.25 -22.07 7.15
C ALA A 98 -4.23 -23.09 6.51
N SER A 99 -4.98 -23.86 7.31
CA SER A 99 -5.98 -24.81 6.80
C SER A 99 -7.27 -24.13 6.29
N GLU A 100 -7.59 -22.92 6.73
CA GLU A 100 -8.74 -22.14 6.22
C GLU A 100 -8.40 -21.39 4.94
N VAL A 101 -7.11 -21.04 4.77
CA VAL A 101 -6.56 -20.36 3.58
C VAL A 101 -6.56 -21.29 2.35
N SER A 102 -6.37 -22.60 2.54
CA SER A 102 -6.36 -23.58 1.43
C SER A 102 -7.75 -23.81 0.83
N ASN A 103 -8.83 -23.74 1.62
CA ASN A 103 -10.20 -23.88 1.11
C ASN A 103 -10.74 -22.57 0.51
N ALA A 104 -10.10 -21.43 0.79
CA ALA A 104 -10.55 -20.10 0.42
C ALA A 104 -9.82 -19.47 -0.79
N LEU A 105 -8.97 -20.21 -1.51
CA LEU A 105 -8.25 -19.69 -2.69
C LEU A 105 -9.14 -19.34 -3.91
N GLY A 106 -10.47 -19.39 -3.78
CA GLY A 106 -11.35 -18.52 -4.55
C GLY A 106 -11.33 -17.13 -3.92
N LEU A 107 -10.70 -16.16 -4.60
CA LEU A 107 -10.39 -14.74 -4.27
C LEU A 107 -11.50 -13.85 -3.62
N ALA A 108 -12.49 -14.42 -2.95
CA ALA A 108 -13.63 -13.80 -2.28
C ALA A 108 -13.47 -13.66 -0.76
N ALA A 109 -12.27 -13.82 -0.20
CA ALA A 109 -12.04 -13.78 1.25
C ALA A 109 -11.76 -12.36 1.82
N LEU A 110 -11.45 -11.36 0.99
CA LEU A 110 -11.27 -9.97 1.45
C LEU A 110 -12.63 -9.23 1.58
N LYS A 111 -13.61 -9.81 2.27
CA LYS A 111 -14.98 -9.23 2.37
C LYS A 111 -15.10 -8.00 3.28
N SER A 112 -14.05 -7.64 4.03
CA SER A 112 -14.09 -6.54 5.00
C SER A 112 -13.23 -5.33 4.62
N ARG A 113 -12.52 -5.35 3.48
CA ARG A 113 -11.53 -4.31 3.13
C ARG A 113 -11.75 -3.76 1.73
N THR A 114 -11.83 -2.43 1.62
CA THR A 114 -11.87 -1.71 0.35
C THR A 114 -10.50 -1.78 -0.33
N TRP A 115 -10.44 -2.24 -1.57
CA TRP A 115 -9.21 -2.32 -2.36
C TRP A 115 -9.47 -2.00 -3.83
N SER A 116 -8.43 -1.54 -4.53
CA SER A 116 -8.42 -1.33 -5.98
C SER A 116 -7.01 -1.50 -6.51
N ILE A 117 -6.88 -1.77 -7.82
CA ILE A 117 -5.61 -1.95 -8.51
C ILE A 117 -5.50 -0.89 -9.60
N PHE A 118 -4.36 -0.20 -9.63
CA PHE A 118 -4.06 0.82 -10.63
C PHE A 118 -2.79 0.46 -11.39
N LYS A 119 -2.85 0.59 -12.72
CA LYS A 119 -1.67 0.53 -13.56
C LYS A 119 -0.97 1.89 -13.47
N THR A 120 0.27 1.89 -13.01
CA THR A 120 1.02 3.15 -12.82
C THR A 120 2.39 3.09 -13.47
N SER A 121 2.89 4.25 -13.87
CA SER A 121 4.30 4.43 -14.23
C SER A 121 4.93 5.46 -13.32
N ALA A 122 5.63 4.98 -12.29
CA ALA A 122 6.33 5.86 -11.35
C ALA A 122 7.40 6.73 -12.00
N THR A 123 7.85 6.44 -13.22
CA THR A 123 8.81 7.27 -13.98
C THR A 123 8.15 8.23 -14.97
N LYS A 124 6.90 7.98 -15.40
CA LYS A 124 6.16 8.89 -16.32
C LYS A 124 5.06 9.74 -15.67
N GLY A 125 4.44 9.22 -14.62
CA GLY A 125 3.50 9.94 -13.74
C GLY A 125 2.08 9.44 -13.93
N GLU A 126 1.89 8.66 -14.98
CA GLU A 126 0.65 8.03 -15.39
C GLU A 126 0.10 7.10 -14.30
N GLY A 127 -1.21 7.19 -14.03
CA GLY A 127 -1.92 6.30 -13.12
C GLY A 127 -1.79 6.64 -11.64
N LEU A 128 -0.85 7.52 -11.25
CA LEU A 128 -0.65 7.89 -9.85
C LEU A 128 -1.73 8.84 -9.34
N ASP A 129 -2.13 9.82 -10.15
CA ASP A 129 -3.17 10.78 -9.79
C ASP A 129 -4.50 10.06 -9.51
N GLU A 130 -4.91 9.15 -10.42
CA GLU A 130 -6.13 8.37 -10.30
C GLU A 130 -6.11 7.43 -9.08
N ALA A 131 -4.94 6.81 -8.82
CA ALA A 131 -4.77 5.93 -7.67
C ALA A 131 -4.91 6.69 -6.34
N MET A 132 -4.34 7.89 -6.26
CA MET A 132 -4.41 8.71 -5.05
C MET A 132 -5.78 9.32 -4.86
N GLU A 133 -6.46 9.76 -5.92
CA GLU A 133 -7.85 10.25 -5.85
C GLU A 133 -8.79 9.18 -5.29
N TRP A 134 -8.72 7.97 -5.83
CA TRP A 134 -9.49 6.85 -5.30
C TRP A 134 -9.16 6.54 -3.83
N LEU A 135 -7.87 6.60 -3.46
CA LEU A 135 -7.44 6.38 -2.08
C LEU A 135 -8.06 7.43 -1.14
N VAL A 136 -8.01 8.69 -1.55
CA VAL A 136 -8.58 9.81 -0.81
C VAL A 136 -10.08 9.65 -0.60
N ASP A 137 -10.82 9.31 -1.66
CA ASP A 137 -12.27 9.11 -1.56
C ASP A 137 -12.64 7.87 -0.74
N SER A 138 -11.83 6.82 -0.83
CA SER A 138 -11.97 5.61 0.00
C SER A 138 -11.71 5.89 1.48
N LEU A 139 -10.83 6.85 1.81
CA LEU A 139 -10.58 7.27 3.18
C LEU A 139 -11.68 8.21 3.70
N LYS A 140 -12.21 9.12 2.86
CA LYS A 140 -13.34 9.99 3.21
C LYS A 140 -14.60 9.18 3.52
N SER A 141 -14.89 8.15 2.73
CA SER A 141 -16.08 7.30 2.93
C SER A 141 -16.03 6.40 4.16
N ARG A 142 -14.87 6.31 4.83
CA ARG A 142 -14.69 5.54 6.07
C ARG A 142 -14.79 6.40 7.34
N GLN A 143 -14.82 7.73 7.20
CA GLN A 143 -15.05 8.68 8.30
C GLN A 143 -16.55 8.97 8.44
#